data_AF-C7YM70-F1
#
_entry.id   AF-C7YM70-F1
#
_cell.length_a   1.000
_cell.length_b   1.000
_cell.length_c   1.000
_cell.angle_alpha   90.00
_cell.angle_beta   90.00
_cell.angle_gamma   90.00
#
_symmetry.space_group_name_H-M   'P 1'
#
loop_
_entity.id
_entity.type
_entity.pdbx_description
1 polymer ?
#
loop_
_entity_poly.entity_id
_entity_poly.type
_entity_poly.pdbx_seq_one_letter_code
_entity_poly.pdbx_strand_id
1 'polypeptide(L)' 'MRKGSDHLMLPGMKPATTIEDFQGCESKIVVAILGVTQEAGPKTLADNRLLSVMLSRSTCGLVIVGDVN' A
#
# COMPACT_ATOMS: atom_id res chain seq x y z
N MET A 1 -0.46 20.46 4.92
CA MET A 1 -1.88 20.10 4.66
C MET A 1 -1.93 19.24 3.40
N ARG A 2 -2.18 17.91 3.51
CA ARG A 2 -2.36 17.06 2.33
C ARG A 2 -3.69 17.44 1.67
N LYS A 3 -3.65 17.88 0.41
CA LYS A 3 -4.83 18.19 -0.40
C LYS A 3 -5.65 16.91 -0.54
N GLY A 4 -6.87 16.89 -0.01
CA GLY A 4 -7.80 15.79 -0.21
C GLY A 4 -8.13 15.73 -1.70
N SER A 5 -7.56 14.76 -2.39
CA SER A 5 -7.94 14.42 -3.76
C SER A 5 -9.24 13.65 -3.69
N ASP A 6 -10.31 14.21 -4.26
CA ASP A 6 -11.65 13.61 -4.41
C ASP A 6 -11.61 12.39 -5.35
N HIS A 7 -10.89 11.35 -4.94
CA HIS A 7 -10.96 10.05 -5.59
C HIS A 7 -12.18 9.33 -5.04
N LEU A 8 -13.22 9.24 -5.85
CA LEU A 8 -14.44 8.51 -5.53
C LEU A 8 -14.06 7.07 -5.15
N MET A 9 -14.23 6.69 -3.87
CA MET A 9 -13.98 5.31 -3.46
C MET A 9 -14.91 4.39 -4.24
N LEU A 10 -14.35 3.34 -4.85
CA LEU A 10 -15.15 2.36 -5.56
C LEU A 10 -16.15 1.71 -4.58
N PRO A 11 -17.41 1.47 -4.98
CA PRO A 11 -18.38 0.81 -4.11
C PRO A 11 -17.83 -0.51 -3.55
N GLY A 12 -17.82 -0.65 -2.22
CA GLY A 12 -17.29 -1.83 -1.53
C GLY A 12 -15.77 -1.83 -1.28
N MET A 13 -15.06 -0.78 -1.70
CA MET A 13 -13.64 -0.61 -1.38
C MET A 13 -13.47 -0.25 0.09
N LYS A 14 -12.64 -1.02 0.81
CA LYS A 14 -12.25 -0.70 2.18
C LYS A 14 -11.40 0.59 2.20
N PRO A 15 -11.45 1.39 3.28
CA PRO A 15 -10.62 2.57 3.41
C PRO A 15 -9.13 2.22 3.28
N ALA A 16 -8.34 3.16 2.76
CA ALA A 16 -6.90 3.02 2.70
C ALA A 16 -6.32 2.96 4.13
N THR A 17 -5.36 2.06 4.34
CA THR A 17 -4.76 1.79 5.66
C THR A 17 -3.26 1.53 5.52
N THR A 18 -2.51 1.48 6.62
CA THR A 18 -1.09 1.13 6.60
C THR A 18 -0.90 -0.39 6.44
N ILE A 19 0.32 -0.80 6.08
CA ILE A 19 0.67 -2.22 5.94
C ILE A 19 0.51 -2.95 7.27
N GLU A 20 0.81 -2.30 8.40
CA GLU A 20 0.70 -2.91 9.73
C GLU A 20 -0.76 -3.23 10.07
N ASP A 21 -1.67 -2.28 9.81
CA ASP A 21 -3.10 -2.44 10.09
C ASP A 21 -3.79 -3.41 9.12
N PHE A 22 -3.19 -3.64 7.95
CA PHE A 22 -3.70 -4.61 6.97
C PHE A 22 -3.19 -6.04 7.21
N GLN A 23 -2.36 -6.26 8.24
CA GLN A 23 -1.82 -7.58 8.54
C GLN A 23 -2.95 -8.57 8.91
N GLY A 24 -2.97 -9.74 8.27
CA GLY A 24 -3.99 -10.77 8.49
C GLY A 24 -5.29 -10.58 7.71
N CYS A 25 -5.41 -9.50 6.92
CA CYS A 25 -6.51 -9.32 5.97
C CYS A 25 -6.09 -9.74 4.56
N GLU A 26 -7.05 -10.23 3.76
CA GLU A 26 -6.85 -10.51 2.34
C GLU A 26 -7.86 -9.74 1.48
N SER A 27 -7.48 -9.46 0.23
CA SER A 27 -8.34 -8.82 -0.76
C SER A 27 -8.08 -9.41 -2.15
N LYS A 28 -9.09 -9.37 -3.02
CA LYS A 28 -8.93 -9.79 -4.43
C LYS A 28 -7.91 -8.91 -5.14
N ILE A 29 -8.05 -7.60 -4.99
CA ILE A 29 -7.15 -6.59 -5.56
C ILE A 29 -6.57 -5.78 -4.41
N VAL A 30 -5.25 -5.63 -4.39
CA VAL A 30 -4.51 -4.78 -3.45
C VAL A 30 -3.76 -3.72 -4.23
N VAL A 31 -3.88 -2.47 -3.79
CA VAL A 31 -3.12 -1.33 -4.33
C VAL A 31 -2.19 -0.85 -3.22
N ALA A 32 -0.89 -1.09 -3.39
CA ALA A 32 0.15 -0.66 -2.47
C ALA A 32 0.74 0.67 -2.96
N ILE A 33 0.68 1.70 -2.12
CA ILE A 33 1.26 3.01 -2.40
C ILE A 33 2.52 3.17 -1.55
N LEU A 34 3.67 3.19 -2.21
CA LEU A 34 4.97 3.36 -1.59
C LEU A 34 5.24 4.85 -1.42
N GLY A 35 5.11 5.35 -0.20
CA GLY A 35 5.44 6.73 0.16
C GLY A 35 6.94 7.01 0.32
N VAL A 36 7.80 6.16 -0.26
CA VAL A 36 9.25 6.34 -0.21
C VAL A 36 9.70 7.22 -1.37
N THR A 37 10.57 8.16 -1.08
CA THR A 37 11.31 9.00 -2.03
C THR A 37 12.79 8.94 -1.65
N GLN A 38 13.70 9.40 -2.52
CA GLN A 38 15.12 9.47 -2.18
C GLN A 38 15.38 10.18 -0.83
N GLU A 39 14.60 11.21 -0.51
CA GLU A 39 14.74 11.98 0.74
C GLU A 39 14.19 11.24 1.97
N ALA A 40 13.09 10.51 1.83
CA ALA A 40 12.46 9.79 2.94
C ALA A 40 13.19 8.46 3.27
N GLY A 41 13.83 7.87 2.26
CA GLY A 41 14.54 6.60 2.37
C GLY A 41 13.61 5.38 2.54
N PRO A 42 14.12 4.15 2.35
CA PRO A 42 13.30 2.96 2.25
C PRO A 42 12.91 2.36 3.61
N LYS A 43 12.94 3.10 4.73
CA LYS A 43 12.85 2.52 6.09
C LYS A 43 11.74 1.47 6.28
N THR A 44 10.55 1.70 5.73
CA THR A 44 9.42 0.75 5.79
C THR A 44 9.52 -0.40 4.79
N LEU A 45 10.13 -0.18 3.62
CA LEU A 45 10.35 -1.21 2.60
C LEU A 45 11.60 -2.06 2.84
N ALA A 46 12.54 -1.57 3.65
CA ALA A 46 13.71 -2.31 4.08
C ALA A 46 13.38 -3.38 5.14
N ASP A 47 12.20 -3.31 5.77
CA ASP A 47 11.70 -4.37 6.63
C ASP A 47 11.08 -5.49 5.77
N ASN A 48 11.83 -6.59 5.63
CA ASN A 48 11.41 -7.78 4.90
C ASN A 48 10.09 -8.38 5.40
N ARG A 49 9.75 -8.20 6.68
CA ARG A 49 8.48 -8.69 7.23
C ARG A 49 7.32 -7.87 6.69
N LEU A 50 7.43 -6.54 6.72
CA LEU A 50 6.39 -5.65 6.21
C LEU A 50 6.25 -5.77 4.68
N LEU A 51 7.37 -5.90 3.97
CA LEU A 51 7.36 -6.17 2.53
C LEU A 51 6.65 -7.49 2.20
N SER A 52 6.96 -8.57 2.94
CA SER A 52 6.32 -9.86 2.74
C SER A 52 4.83 -9.81 3.01
N VAL A 53 4.40 -9.07 4.05
CA VAL A 53 2.98 -8.84 4.31
C VAL A 53 2.35 -8.16 3.10
N MET A 54 2.88 -7.02 2.65
CA MET A 54 2.35 -6.26 1.50
C MET A 54 2.19 -7.11 0.24
N LEU A 55 3.18 -7.94 -0.09
CA LEU A 55 3.21 -8.74 -1.32
C LEU A 55 2.26 -9.96 -1.31
N SER A 56 1.76 -10.37 -0.14
CA SER A 56 1.03 -11.63 0.03
C SER A 56 -0.48 -11.48 0.30
N ARG A 57 -1.02 -10.26 0.31
CA ARG A 57 -2.45 -10.03 0.64
C ARG A 57 -3.40 -10.06 -0.56
N SER A 58 -2.89 -10.10 -1.79
CA SER A 58 -3.70 -10.14 -3.01
C SER A 58 -3.95 -11.56 -3.48
N THR A 59 -5.21 -11.91 -3.76
CA THR A 59 -5.55 -13.22 -4.34
C THR A 59 -5.76 -13.19 -5.85
N CYS A 60 -6.01 -12.03 -6.46
CA CYS A 60 -6.19 -11.88 -7.91
C CYS A 60 -5.21 -10.90 -8.55
N GLY A 61 -4.90 -9.76 -7.90
CA GLY A 61 -4.00 -8.76 -8.48
C GLY A 61 -3.38 -7.83 -7.44
N LEU A 62 -2.12 -7.47 -7.69
CA LEU A 62 -1.35 -6.52 -6.89
C LEU A 62 -0.86 -5.39 -7.80
N VAL A 63 -1.19 -4.15 -7.43
CA VAL A 63 -0.67 -2.94 -8.08
C VAL A 63 0.23 -2.24 -7.08
N ILE A 64 1.48 -1.97 -7.48
CA ILE A 64 2.45 -1.23 -6.66
C ILE A 64 2.71 0.11 -7.35
N VAL A 65 2.48 1.20 -6.62
CA VAL A 65 2.76 2.57 -7.08
C VAL A 65 3.83 3.15 -6.17
N GLY A 66 4.93 3.61 -6.74
CA GLY A 66 6.05 4.17 -5.96
C GLY A 66 7.00 4.96 -6.84
N ASP A 67 7.88 5.72 -6.20
CA ASP A 67 9.03 6.33 -6.86
C ASP A 67 10.14 5.28 -7.02
N VAL A 68 10.70 5.18 -8.23
CA VAL A 68 11.78 4.26 -8.58
C VAL A 68 13.11 4.97 -8.76
N ASN A 69 13.13 6.30 -8.63
CA ASN A 69 14.31 7.13 -8.83
C ASN A 69 15.11 7.31 -7.54
#